data_AF-A0A656PNJ8-F1
#
_entry.id   AF-A0A656PNJ8-F1
#
_cell.length_a   1.000
_cell.length_b   1.000
_cell.length_c   1.000
_cell.angle_alpha   90.00
_cell.angle_beta   90.00
_cell.angle_gamma   90.00
#
_symmetry.space_group_name_H-M   'P 1'
#
loop_
_entity.id
_entity.type
_entity.pdbx_description
1 polymer ?
#
loop_
_entity_poly.entity_id
_entity_poly.type
_entity_poly.pdbx_seq_one_letter_code
_entity_poly.pdbx_strand_id
1 'polypeptide(L)' 'MSTKTKKYQINEKDIDTVLNILKRTDPKHATPEMAIDILEHLQATFHTMRHYDPETLVKLYEELKKQKQLSRN' A
#
# COMPACT_ATOMS: atom_id res chain seq x y z
N MET A 1 -23.90 -10.62 -1.80
CA MET A 1 -23.62 -10.08 -0.46
C MET A 1 -22.59 -8.96 -0.59
N SER A 2 -22.97 -7.69 -0.41
CA SER A 2 -22.00 -6.57 -0.37
C SER A 2 -21.31 -6.57 0.99
N THR A 3 -20.10 -7.11 1.05
CA THR A 3 -19.24 -7.00 2.23
C THR A 3 -18.83 -5.53 2.38
N LYS A 4 -19.36 -4.83 3.39
CA LYS A 4 -18.88 -3.50 3.78
C LYS A 4 -17.47 -3.64 4.35
N THR A 5 -16.47 -3.64 3.48
CA THR A 5 -15.08 -3.45 3.88
C THR A 5 -14.94 -2.03 4.44
N LYS A 6 -14.43 -1.90 5.68
CA LYS A 6 -14.04 -0.58 6.20
C LYS A 6 -13.04 0.03 5.22
N LYS A 7 -13.35 1.22 4.69
CA LYS A 7 -12.40 1.94 3.84
C LYS A 7 -11.15 2.21 4.66
N TYR A 8 -10.00 1.84 4.11
CA TYR A 8 -8.71 2.19 4.68
C TYR A 8 -8.59 3.71 4.79
N GLN A 9 -8.05 4.17 5.91
CA GLN A 9 -7.72 5.58 6.18
C GLN A 9 -6.26 5.63 6.66
N ILE A 10 -5.50 6.55 6.09
CA ILE A 10 -4.13 6.85 6.52
C ILE A 10 -4.18 7.29 7.99
N ASN A 11 -3.25 6.78 8.80
CA ASN A 11 -3.10 7.14 10.20
C ASN A 11 -1.63 7.51 10.51
N GLU A 12 -1.39 8.01 11.72
CA GLU A 12 -0.08 8.48 12.17
C GLU A 12 1.01 7.40 12.06
N LYS A 13 0.70 6.14 12.37
CA LYS A 13 1.67 5.04 12.28
C LYS A 13 2.12 4.77 10.84
N ASP A 14 1.21 4.91 9.88
CA ASP A 14 1.53 4.75 8.47
C ASP A 14 2.48 5.89 8.02
N ILE A 15 2.15 7.12 8.40
CA ILE A 15 2.96 8.32 8.12
C ILE A 15 4.36 8.16 8.73
N ASP A 16 4.46 7.80 10.01
CA ASP A 16 5.74 7.61 10.70
C ASP A 16 6.60 6.53 10.04
N THR A 17 5.97 5.45 9.57
CA THR A 17 6.67 4.36 8.89
C THR A 17 7.31 4.85 7.60
N VAL A 18 6.54 5.54 6.76
CA VAL A 18 7.04 6.09 5.49
C VAL A 18 8.07 7.19 5.74
N LEU A 19 7.83 8.05 6.73
CA LEU A 19 8.76 9.11 7.12
C LEU A 19 10.12 8.54 7.57
N ASN A 20 10.13 7.43 8.31
CA ASN A 20 11.37 6.76 8.70
C ASN A 20 12.12 6.13 7.52
N ILE A 21 11.40 5.67 6.48
CA ILE A 21 12.01 5.22 5.23
C ILE A 21 12.64 6.43 4.52
N LEU A 22 11.89 7.52 4.35
CA LEU A 22 12.38 8.74 3.71
C LEU A 22 13.62 9.30 4.41
N LYS A 23 13.66 9.33 5.74
CA LYS A 23 14.87 9.74 6.49
C LYS A 23 16.12 8.94 6.14
N ARG A 24 15.98 7.69 5.68
CA ARG A 24 17.10 6.81 5.31
C ARG A 24 17.43 6.87 3.82
N THR A 25 16.42 7.02 2.97
CA THR A 25 16.58 6.93 1.50
C THR A 25 16.63 8.28 0.80
N ASP A 26 15.88 9.26 1.31
CA ASP A 26 15.80 10.63 0.79
C ASP A 26 15.58 11.65 1.92
N PRO A 27 16.60 11.89 2.77
CA PRO A 27 16.46 12.76 3.93
C PRO A 27 16.13 14.21 3.59
N LYS A 28 16.38 14.66 2.35
CA LYS A 28 16.10 16.04 1.92
C LYS A 28 14.60 16.31 1.78
N HIS A 29 13.81 15.28 1.47
CA HIS A 29 12.36 15.38 1.31
C HIS A 29 11.58 14.61 2.38
N ALA A 30 12.25 14.18 3.46
CA ALA A 30 11.67 13.42 4.56
C ALA A 30 10.75 14.29 5.44
N THR A 31 9.58 14.59 4.91
CA THR A 31 8.52 15.41 5.55
C THR A 31 7.25 14.57 5.73
N PRO A 32 6.42 14.88 6.75
CA PRO A 32 5.12 14.23 6.92
C PRO A 32 4.23 14.35 5.68
N GLU A 33 4.27 15.49 4.99
CA GLU A 33 3.49 15.77 3.78
C GLU A 33 3.90 14.82 2.65
N MET A 34 5.21 14.64 2.42
CA MET A 34 5.71 13.69 1.43
C MET A 34 5.34 12.24 1.79
N ALA A 35 5.31 11.90 3.08
CA ALA A 35 4.86 10.58 3.52
C ALA A 35 3.37 10.36 3.23
N ILE A 36 2.52 11.37 3.42
CA ILE A 36 1.10 11.34 3.07
C ILE A 36 0.92 11.18 1.56
N ASP A 37 1.62 12.00 0.75
CA ASP A 37 1.52 11.95 -0.71
C ASP A 37 1.87 10.56 -1.27
N ILE A 38 2.90 9.92 -0.73
CA ILE A 38 3.27 8.55 -1.10
C ILE A 38 2.16 7.56 -0.77
N LEU A 39 1.57 7.66 0.43
CA LEU A 39 0.50 6.76 0.87
C LEU A 39 -0.78 6.95 0.03
N GLU A 40 -1.14 8.18 -0.29
CA GLU A 40 -2.26 8.50 -1.17
C GLU A 40 -2.02 7.99 -2.59
N HIS A 41 -0.82 8.20 -3.13
CA HIS A 41 -0.44 7.70 -4.44
C HIS A 41 -0.50 6.17 -4.50
N LEU A 42 -0.03 5.49 -3.43
CA LEU A 42 -0.10 4.04 -3.32
C LEU A 42 -1.56 3.57 -3.32
N GLN A 43 -2.42 4.20 -2.53
CA GLN A 43 -3.86 3.87 -2.47
C GLN A 43 -4.53 4.07 -3.85
N ALA A 44 -4.29 5.20 -4.51
CA ALA A 44 -4.82 5.50 -5.83
C ALA A 44 -4.34 4.51 -6.89
N THR A 45 -3.07 4.10 -6.82
CA THR A 45 -2.47 3.13 -7.74
C THR A 45 -3.15 1.77 -7.61
N PHE A 46 -3.29 1.24 -6.39
CA PHE A 46 -4.00 -0.03 -6.17
C PHE A 46 -5.48 0.05 -6.57
N HIS A 47 -6.13 1.19 -6.30
CA HIS A 47 -7.51 1.42 -6.74
C HIS A 47 -7.63 1.40 -8.26
N THR A 48 -6.69 2.04 -8.97
CA THR A 48 -6.64 2.09 -10.43
C THR A 48 -6.35 0.73 -11.03
N MET A 49 -5.37 -0.02 -10.48
CA MET A 49 -5.07 -1.40 -10.90
C MET A 49 -6.30 -2.30 -10.82
N ARG A 50 -7.11 -2.19 -9.76
CA ARG A 50 -8.35 -2.96 -9.65
C ARG A 50 -9.31 -2.74 -10.83
N HIS A 51 -9.34 -1.54 -11.40
CA HIS A 51 -10.24 -1.18 -12.50
C HIS A 51 -9.66 -1.47 -13.88
N TYR A 52 -8.37 -1.20 -14.09
CA TYR A 52 -7.77 -1.17 -15.42
C TYR A 52 -6.72 -2.24 -15.66
N ASP A 53 -6.16 -2.83 -14.61
CA ASP A 53 -5.19 -3.93 -14.71
C ASP A 53 -5.43 -4.99 -13.60
N PRO A 54 -6.62 -5.63 -13.62
CA PRO A 54 -6.98 -6.61 -12.61
C PRO A 54 -6.07 -7.85 -12.65
N GLU A 55 -5.49 -8.17 -13.81
CA GLU A 55 -4.58 -9.30 -13.95
C GLU A 55 -3.28 -9.09 -13.17
N THR A 56 -2.68 -7.90 -13.24
CA THR A 56 -1.51 -7.56 -12.42
C THR A 56 -1.85 -7.59 -10.94
N LEU A 57 -3.04 -7.11 -10.54
CA LEU A 57 -3.47 -7.20 -9.15
C LEU A 57 -3.58 -8.65 -8.66
N VAL A 58 -4.09 -9.56 -9.49
CA VAL A 58 -4.15 -11.00 -9.18
C VAL A 58 -2.76 -11.62 -9.09
N LYS A 59 -1.85 -11.26 -10.00
CA LYS A 59 -0.45 -11.74 -9.95
C LYS A 59 0.24 -11.32 -8.66
N LEU A 60 0.13 -10.05 -8.27
CA LEU A 60 0.66 -9.53 -7.01
C LEU A 60 0.08 -10.28 -5.80
N TYR A 61 -1.21 -10.60 -5.83
CA TYR A 61 -1.84 -11.39 -4.77
C TYR A 61 -1.29 -12.83 -4.70
N GLU A 62 -1.15 -13.52 -5.84
CA GLU A 62 -0.60 -14.88 -5.87
C GLU A 62 0.88 -14.92 -5.45
N GLU A 63 1.67 -13.91 -5.80
CA GLU A 63 3.04 -13.75 -5.32
C GLU A 63 3.10 -13.55 -3.80
N LEU A 64 2.25 -12.67 -3.26
CA LEU A 64 2.14 -12.46 -1.81
C LEU A 64 1.76 -13.75 -1.09
N LYS A 65 0.83 -14.53 -1.66
CA LYS A 65 0.40 -15.82 -1.11
C LYS A 65 1.54 -16.84 -1.06
N LYS A 66 2.35 -16.91 -2.12
CA LYS A 66 3.57 -17.75 -2.17
C LYS A 66 4.60 -17.32 -1.12
N GLN A 67 4.86 -16.02 -0.99
CA GLN A 67 5.83 -15.48 -0.03
C GLN A 67 5.42 -15.72 1.42
N LYS A 68 4.13 -15.59 1.74
CA LYS A 68 3.63 -15.76 3.11
C LYS A 68 3.51 -17.22 3.56
N GLN A 69 3.87 -18.20 2.73
CA GLN A 69 3.51 -19.61 2.95
C GLN A 69 2.03 -19.73 3.39
N LEU A 70 1.13 -18.98 2.75
CA LEU A 70 -0.30 -19.29 2.77
C LEU A 70 -0.54 -20.53 1.88
N SER A 71 0.30 -21.55 2.04
CA SER A 71 -0.10 -22.92 1.82
C SER A 71 -1.06 -23.21 2.96
N ARG A 72 -2.36 -23.26 2.64
CA ARG A 72 -3.34 -23.89 3.53
C ARG A 72 -2.75 -25.23 3.99
N ASN A 73 -2.49 -25.37 5.29
CA ASN A 73 -2.90 -26.59 5.97
C ASN A 73 -4.40 -26.45 6.24
#